data_AF-A0A1T2YCG9-F1
#
_entry.id   AF-A0A1T2YCG9-F1
#
_cell.length_a   1.000
_cell.length_b   1.000
_cell.length_c   1.000
_cell.angle_alpha   90.00
_cell.angle_beta   90.00
_cell.angle_gamma   90.00
#
_symmetry.space_group_name_H-M   'P 1'
#
loop_
_entity.id
_entity.type
_entity.pdbx_description
1 polymer ?
#
loop_
_entity_poly.entity_id
_entity_poly.type
_entity_poly.pdbx_seq_one_letter_code
_entity_poly.pdbx_strand_id
1 'polypeptide(L)'
;MNMIQAIRDSWGWVGIDPVEVVGSTAFGNLMIKDEQGRYWRLCPEGLTCEVIAQTREALDELSRDQAFLHDWYLQPMVEQAEEGLGPLLPGQVYHLVISPVLGGEYAIGNVRRIDHVEQVRFTGDLAQEIKDLPDGARVKISIVD
;
A
#
# COMPACT_ATOMS: atom_id res chain seq x y z
N MET A 1 -17.73 -3.41 1.37
CA MET A 1 -17.04 -3.27 0.07
C MET A 1 -15.93 -4.31 0.00
N ASN A 2 -15.66 -4.91 -1.16
CA ASN A 2 -14.53 -5.85 -1.30
C ASN A 2 -13.25 -5.11 -1.75
N MET A 3 -12.11 -5.77 -1.66
CA MET A 3 -10.81 -5.17 -1.95
C MET A 3 -10.66 -4.69 -3.41
N ILE A 4 -11.13 -5.48 -4.38
CA ILE A 4 -11.03 -5.11 -5.81
C ILE A 4 -11.81 -3.83 -6.10
N GLN A 5 -13.02 -3.69 -5.55
CA GLN A 5 -13.82 -2.49 -5.70
C GLN A 5 -13.13 -1.28 -5.04
N ALA A 6 -12.54 -1.46 -3.85
CA ALA A 6 -11.82 -0.39 -3.17
C ALA A 6 -10.59 0.10 -3.96
N ILE A 7 -9.81 -0.82 -4.54
CA ILE A 7 -8.68 -0.47 -5.42
C ILE A 7 -9.20 0.29 -6.65
N ARG A 8 -10.26 -0.22 -7.30
CA ARG A 8 -10.81 0.41 -8.50
C ARG A 8 -11.29 1.84 -8.22
N ASP A 9 -11.98 2.05 -7.11
CA ASP A 9 -12.57 3.34 -6.78
C ASP A 9 -11.51 4.36 -6.33
N SER A 10 -10.53 3.97 -5.51
CA SER A 10 -9.55 4.90 -4.92
C SER A 10 -8.20 4.97 -5.65
N TRP A 11 -7.88 3.98 -6.50
CA TRP A 11 -6.62 3.94 -7.27
C TRP A 11 -6.84 3.86 -8.78
N GLY A 12 -8.08 3.73 -9.27
CA GLY A 12 -8.36 3.65 -10.72
C GLY A 12 -7.83 4.84 -11.53
N TRP A 13 -7.63 6.00 -10.89
CA TRP A 13 -7.02 7.18 -11.50
C TRP A 13 -5.57 6.98 -11.96
N VAL A 14 -4.84 5.96 -11.45
CA VAL A 14 -3.50 5.59 -11.93
C VAL A 14 -3.54 4.77 -13.23
N GLY A 15 -4.73 4.37 -13.70
CA GLY A 15 -4.92 3.55 -14.90
C GLY A 15 -4.91 2.04 -14.67
N ILE A 16 -5.03 1.59 -13.41
CA ILE A 16 -5.21 0.18 -13.07
C ILE A 16 -6.65 -0.27 -13.34
N ASP A 17 -6.81 -1.45 -13.95
CA ASP A 17 -8.09 -2.17 -14.03
C ASP A 17 -7.98 -3.51 -13.26
N PRO A 18 -8.21 -3.53 -11.93
CA PRO A 18 -7.88 -4.67 -11.09
C PRO A 18 -8.87 -5.82 -11.25
N VAL A 19 -8.37 -7.04 -11.48
CA VAL A 19 -9.19 -8.25 -11.57
C VAL A 19 -8.96 -9.24 -10.43
N GLU A 20 -7.74 -9.28 -9.86
CA GLU A 20 -7.39 -10.23 -8.82
C GLU A 20 -6.30 -9.66 -7.90
N VAL A 21 -6.44 -9.85 -6.59
CA VAL A 21 -5.35 -9.64 -5.63
C VAL A 21 -4.61 -10.97 -5.48
N VAL A 22 -3.34 -11.00 -5.87
CA VAL A 22 -2.51 -12.21 -5.86
C VAL A 22 -1.54 -12.26 -4.69
N GLY A 23 -1.42 -11.17 -3.93
CA GLY A 23 -0.57 -11.11 -2.73
C GLY A 23 -0.92 -9.93 -1.84
N SER A 24 -0.68 -10.11 -0.54
CA SER A 24 -0.86 -9.07 0.48
C SER A 24 0.20 -9.21 1.58
N THR A 25 0.59 -8.12 2.23
CA THR A 25 1.51 -8.14 3.39
C THR A 25 0.88 -7.54 4.64
N ALA A 26 1.56 -7.69 5.78
CA ALA A 26 1.09 -7.18 7.07
C ALA A 26 0.99 -5.65 7.14
N PHE A 27 1.75 -4.90 6.32
CA PHE A 27 1.60 -3.44 6.18
C PHE A 27 0.59 -3.02 5.11
N GLY A 28 -0.06 -4.00 4.49
CA GLY A 28 -1.13 -3.78 3.53
C GLY A 28 -0.68 -3.54 2.10
N ASN A 29 0.59 -3.78 1.78
CA ASN A 29 1.05 -3.84 0.39
C ASN A 29 0.24 -4.89 -0.37
N LEU A 30 -0.21 -4.54 -1.59
CA LEU A 30 -1.03 -5.41 -2.43
C LEU A 30 -0.37 -5.66 -3.78
N MET A 31 -0.40 -6.91 -4.20
CA MET A 31 0.03 -7.33 -5.52
C MET A 31 -1.20 -7.70 -6.32
N ILE A 32 -1.40 -7.03 -7.44
CA ILE A 32 -2.69 -6.99 -8.13
C ILE A 32 -2.47 -7.35 -9.58
N LYS A 33 -3.22 -8.33 -10.09
CA LYS A 33 -3.29 -8.61 -11.52
C LYS A 33 -4.36 -7.72 -12.14
N ASP A 34 -4.06 -7.07 -13.25
CA ASP A 34 -5.02 -6.29 -14.03
C ASP A 34 -5.64 -7.08 -15.18
N GLU A 35 -6.63 -6.49 -15.84
CA GLU A 35 -7.34 -7.09 -16.98
C GLU A 35 -6.41 -7.44 -18.16
N GLN A 36 -5.29 -6.73 -18.32
CA GLN A 36 -4.28 -6.98 -19.35
C GLN A 36 -3.28 -8.09 -18.94
N GLY A 37 -3.41 -8.63 -17.73
CA GLY A 37 -2.52 -9.65 -17.19
C GLY A 37 -1.20 -9.11 -16.63
N ARG A 38 -1.07 -7.78 -16.49
CA ARG A 38 0.08 -7.14 -15.83
C ARG A 38 -0.08 -7.21 -14.32
N TYR A 39 1.04 -7.13 -13.61
CA TYR A 39 1.07 -7.16 -12.16
C TYR A 39 1.50 -5.81 -11.61
N TRP A 40 0.70 -5.31 -10.69
CA TRP A 40 0.85 -4.02 -10.02
C TRP A 40 1.22 -4.24 -8.56
N ARG A 41 1.98 -3.29 -8.02
CA ARG A 41 2.23 -3.13 -6.59
C ARG A 41 1.50 -1.88 -6.14
N LEU A 42 0.59 -2.02 -5.19
CA LEU A 42 0.03 -0.92 -4.42
C LEU A 42 0.73 -0.87 -3.06
N CYS A 43 1.31 0.27 -2.74
CA CYS A 43 2.11 0.52 -1.56
C CYS A 43 1.47 1.67 -0.75
N PRO A 44 0.62 1.37 0.26
CA PRO A 44 -0.10 2.39 1.01
C PRO A 44 0.82 3.40 1.73
N GLU A 45 1.95 2.95 2.26
CA GLU A 45 2.96 3.77 2.91
C GLU A 45 3.68 4.69 1.94
N GLY A 46 3.99 4.21 0.73
CA GLY A 46 4.65 4.96 -0.33
C GLY A 46 3.70 5.83 -1.15
N LEU A 47 2.38 5.68 -0.96
CA LEU A 47 1.35 6.33 -1.76
C LEU A 47 1.50 6.07 -3.28
N THR A 48 1.93 4.85 -3.64
CA THR A 48 2.14 4.46 -5.05
C THR A 48 1.30 3.25 -5.45
N CYS A 49 0.97 3.20 -6.75
CA CYS A 49 0.40 2.04 -7.41
C CYS A 49 1.00 1.90 -8.80
N GLU A 50 1.90 0.93 -8.99
CA GLU A 50 2.78 0.87 -10.17
C GLU A 50 2.87 -0.55 -10.75
N VAL A 51 3.06 -0.66 -12.07
CA VAL A 51 3.31 -1.95 -12.72
C VAL A 51 4.72 -2.44 -12.36
N ILE A 52 4.80 -3.61 -11.75
CA ILE A 52 6.06 -4.26 -11.37
C ILE A 52 6.45 -5.43 -12.28
N ALA A 53 5.49 -6.00 -13.02
CA ALA A 53 5.76 -7.03 -14.01
C ALA A 53 4.72 -7.05 -15.12
N GLN A 54 5.16 -7.27 -16.36
CA GLN A 54 4.28 -7.35 -17.52
C GLN A 54 3.68 -8.75 -17.71
N THR A 55 4.35 -9.78 -17.18
CA THR A 55 3.95 -11.18 -17.31
C THR A 55 4.17 -11.93 -16.01
N ARG A 56 3.63 -13.15 -15.93
CA ARG A 56 3.80 -14.02 -14.77
C ARG A 56 5.26 -14.42 -14.56
N GLU A 57 5.98 -14.68 -15.64
CA GLU A 57 7.39 -15.08 -15.62
C GLU A 57 8.25 -13.95 -15.04
N ALA A 58 8.01 -12.70 -15.48
CA ALA A 58 8.70 -11.53 -14.93
C ALA A 58 8.38 -11.33 -13.44
N LEU A 59 7.14 -11.62 -13.01
CA LEU A 59 6.80 -11.59 -11.59
C LEU A 59 7.52 -12.68 -10.79
N ASP A 60 7.63 -13.89 -11.33
CA ASP A 60 8.35 -14.99 -10.68
C ASP A 60 9.85 -14.65 -10.55
N GLU A 61 10.45 -13.99 -11.54
CA GLU A 61 11.81 -13.45 -11.45
C GLU A 61 11.94 -12.41 -10.34
N LEU A 62 11.05 -11.41 -10.31
CA LEU A 62 11.02 -10.37 -9.27
C LEU A 62 10.84 -10.95 -7.86
N SER A 63 10.08 -12.03 -7.72
CA SER A 63 9.86 -12.74 -6.46
C SER A 63 11.12 -13.41 -5.90
N ARG A 64 12.24 -13.41 -6.64
CA ARG A 64 13.55 -13.91 -6.18
C ARG A 64 14.50 -12.79 -5.79
N ASP A 65 14.18 -11.54 -6.13
CA ASP A 65 14.99 -10.37 -5.79
C ASP A 65 14.87 -10.04 -4.29
N GLN A 66 15.97 -10.21 -3.56
CA GLN A 66 15.98 -10.00 -2.12
C GLN A 66 15.77 -8.53 -1.72
N ALA A 67 16.19 -7.58 -2.54
CA ALA A 67 15.95 -6.16 -2.27
C ALA A 67 14.47 -5.82 -2.43
N PHE A 68 13.84 -6.34 -3.48
CA PHE A 68 12.39 -6.22 -3.67
C PHE A 68 11.62 -6.86 -2.51
N LEU A 69 11.97 -8.08 -2.11
CA LEU A 69 11.29 -8.77 -1.01
C LEU A 69 11.46 -8.05 0.34
N HIS A 70 12.64 -7.49 0.60
CA HIS A 70 12.89 -6.73 1.82
C HIS A 70 11.97 -5.50 1.92
N ASP A 71 11.86 -4.75 0.83
CA ASP A 71 11.00 -3.57 0.74
C ASP A 71 9.51 -3.94 0.70
N TRP A 72 9.15 -5.06 0.06
CA TRP A 72 7.78 -5.55 -0.04
C TRP A 72 7.20 -5.97 1.31
N TYR A 73 7.94 -6.76 2.10
CA TYR A 73 7.45 -7.31 3.36
C TYR A 73 7.59 -6.36 4.55
N LEU A 74 8.53 -5.42 4.52
CA LEU A 74 8.88 -4.57 5.67
C LEU A 74 9.09 -5.38 6.96
N GLN A 75 9.70 -6.56 6.85
CA GLN A 75 9.77 -7.55 7.92
C GLN A 75 10.28 -6.99 9.26
N PRO A 76 11.36 -6.17 9.32
CA PRO A 76 11.81 -5.61 10.60
C PRO A 76 10.79 -4.68 11.26
N MET A 77 9.92 -4.04 10.48
CA MET A 77 8.85 -3.18 10.99
C MET A 77 7.64 -4.01 11.46
N VAL A 78 7.35 -5.12 10.77
CA VAL A 78 6.30 -6.07 11.17
C VAL A 78 6.61 -6.64 12.55
N GLU A 79 7.86 -7.04 12.79
CA GLU A 79 8.32 -7.56 14.07
C GLU A 79 8.13 -6.54 15.21
N GLN A 80 8.53 -5.29 14.99
CA GLN A 80 8.31 -4.21 15.95
C GLN A 80 6.81 -3.93 16.19
N ALA A 81 6.00 -4.00 15.14
CA ALA A 81 4.56 -3.78 15.23
C ALA A 81 3.86 -4.90 16.01
N GLU A 82 4.23 -6.16 15.77
CA GLU A 82 3.72 -7.31 16.51
C GLU A 82 4.11 -7.26 17.99
N GLU A 83 5.35 -6.87 18.30
CA GLU A 83 5.81 -6.71 19.69
C GLU A 83 5.06 -5.57 20.40
N GLY A 84 4.87 -4.43 19.73
CA GLY A 84 4.25 -3.24 20.33
C GLY A 84 2.73 -3.24 20.37
N LEU A 85 2.06 -3.83 19.38
CA LEU A 85 0.61 -3.77 19.19
C LEU A 85 -0.08 -5.14 19.34
N GLY A 86 0.68 -6.23 19.32
CA GLY A 86 0.15 -7.59 19.23
C GLY A 86 -0.27 -7.96 17.80
N PRO A 87 -0.65 -9.23 17.57
CA PRO A 87 -0.94 -9.74 16.23
C PRO A 87 -2.15 -9.04 15.58
N LEU A 88 -2.21 -9.13 14.25
CA LEU A 88 -3.34 -8.67 13.44
C LEU A 88 -4.54 -9.59 13.58
N LEU A 89 -5.74 -9.01 13.65
CA LEU A 89 -6.99 -9.76 13.48
C LEU A 89 -7.30 -9.94 11.98
N PRO A 90 -8.16 -10.91 11.61
CA PRO A 90 -8.58 -11.07 10.22
C PRO A 90 -9.10 -9.74 9.62
N GLY A 91 -8.58 -9.38 8.45
CA GLY A 91 -8.94 -8.13 7.75
C GLY A 91 -8.16 -6.89 8.19
N GLN A 92 -7.31 -7.00 9.23
CA GLN A 92 -6.47 -5.89 9.69
C GLN A 92 -5.08 -5.91 9.07
N VAL A 93 -4.49 -4.73 9.00
CA VAL A 93 -3.10 -4.47 8.63
C VAL A 93 -2.48 -3.44 9.56
N TYR A 94 -1.16 -3.40 9.60
CA TYR A 94 -0.41 -2.29 10.17
C TYR A 94 -0.37 -1.12 9.19
N HIS A 95 -0.41 0.09 9.71
CA HIS A 95 -0.41 1.31 8.92
C HIS A 95 0.40 2.40 9.61
N LEU A 96 1.21 3.12 8.81
CA LEU A 96 1.87 4.34 9.26
C LEU A 96 0.87 5.48 9.25
N VAL A 97 0.54 5.99 10.44
CA VAL A 97 -0.47 7.06 10.65
C VAL A 97 -0.13 8.30 9.83
N ILE A 98 1.15 8.68 9.81
CA ILE A 98 1.69 9.66 8.88
C ILE A 98 2.54 8.89 7.87
N SER A 99 2.17 8.95 6.58
CA SER A 99 2.95 8.36 5.50
C SER A 99 4.36 8.99 5.45
N PRO A 100 5.42 8.19 5.19
CA PRO A 100 6.76 8.69 4.90
C PRO A 100 6.82 9.77 3.81
N VAL A 101 5.92 9.72 2.82
CA VAL A 101 5.79 10.75 1.78
C VAL A 101 5.46 12.12 2.37
N LEU A 102 4.76 12.14 3.51
CA LEU A 102 4.40 13.35 4.25
C LEU A 102 5.36 13.64 5.41
N GLY A 103 6.53 12.99 5.44
CA GLY A 103 7.54 13.15 6.49
C GLY A 103 7.29 12.31 7.75
N GLY A 104 6.43 11.30 7.67
CA GLY A 104 6.25 10.34 8.75
C GLY A 104 7.46 9.43 8.97
N GLU A 105 7.70 9.05 10.22
CA GLU A 105 8.82 8.17 10.57
C GLU A 105 8.41 6.68 10.53
N TYR A 106 9.35 5.82 10.13
CA TYR A 106 9.26 4.37 10.34
C TYR A 106 9.56 4.02 11.80
N ALA A 107 8.66 4.42 12.69
CA ALA A 107 8.77 4.19 14.12
C ALA A 107 7.46 3.63 14.68
N ILE A 108 7.54 2.74 15.66
CA ILE A 108 6.36 2.08 16.27
C ILE A 108 5.32 3.09 16.79
N GLY A 109 5.76 4.27 17.26
CA GLY A 109 4.87 5.36 17.67
C GLY A 109 3.93 5.85 16.57
N ASN A 110 4.34 5.72 15.31
CA ASN A 110 3.61 6.06 14.10
C ASN A 110 2.82 4.87 13.50
N VAL A 111 2.80 3.69 14.13
CA VAL A 111 2.07 2.52 13.60
C VAL A 111 0.76 2.26 14.34
N ARG A 112 -0.32 1.99 13.60
CA ARG A 112 -1.60 1.50 14.15
C ARG A 112 -2.11 0.30 13.35
N ARG A 113 -3.06 -0.43 13.94
CA ARG A 113 -3.84 -1.45 13.24
C ARG A 113 -5.10 -0.82 12.69
N ILE A 114 -5.41 -1.04 11.43
CA ILE A 114 -6.63 -0.55 10.77
C ILE A 114 -7.22 -1.62 9.86
N ASP A 115 -8.45 -1.42 9.41
CA ASP A 115 -9.05 -2.26 8.37
C ASP A 115 -8.30 -2.05 7.04
N HIS A 116 -8.03 -3.16 6.33
CA HIS A 116 -7.24 -3.10 5.09
C HIS A 116 -7.98 -2.39 3.95
N VAL A 117 -9.30 -2.57 3.85
CA VAL A 117 -10.09 -1.87 2.83
C VAL A 117 -10.12 -0.37 3.11
N GLU A 118 -10.27 0.03 4.38
CA GLU A 118 -10.18 1.45 4.77
C GLU A 118 -8.80 2.04 4.47
N GLN A 119 -7.71 1.31 4.74
CA GLN A 119 -6.35 1.75 4.41
C GLN A 119 -6.20 2.06 2.92
N VAL A 120 -6.62 1.12 2.05
CA VAL A 120 -6.49 1.25 0.59
C VAL A 120 -7.27 2.45 0.09
N ARG A 121 -8.48 2.69 0.61
CA ARG A 121 -9.28 3.84 0.23
C ARG A 121 -8.62 5.15 0.61
N PHE A 122 -8.31 5.28 1.91
CA PHE A 122 -7.74 6.51 2.45
C PHE A 122 -6.42 6.87 1.75
N THR A 123 -5.53 5.90 1.55
CA THR A 123 -4.24 6.15 0.91
C THR A 123 -4.39 6.43 -0.59
N GLY A 124 -5.41 5.89 -1.26
CA GLY A 124 -5.69 6.21 -2.66
C GLY A 124 -6.22 7.63 -2.84
N ASP A 125 -7.15 8.06 -1.97
CA ASP A 125 -7.66 9.43 -1.96
C ASP A 125 -6.52 10.42 -1.66
N LEU A 126 -5.71 10.13 -0.63
CA LEU A 126 -4.56 10.95 -0.26
C LEU A 126 -3.53 11.04 -1.39
N ALA A 127 -3.17 9.91 -2.01
CA ALA A 127 -2.24 9.88 -3.15
C ALA A 127 -2.76 10.73 -4.31
N GLN A 128 -4.06 10.63 -4.62
CA GLN A 128 -4.69 11.40 -5.70
C GLN A 128 -4.66 12.91 -5.44
N GLU A 129 -4.86 13.33 -4.18
CA GLU A 129 -4.84 14.73 -3.78
C GLU A 129 -3.46 15.36 -3.87
N ILE A 130 -2.40 14.60 -3.57
CA ILE A 130 -1.03 15.13 -3.53
C ILE A 130 -0.20 14.88 -4.79
N LYS A 131 -0.67 14.06 -5.75
CA LYS A 131 0.13 13.61 -6.91
C LYS A 131 0.78 14.73 -7.75
N ASP A 132 0.16 15.91 -7.78
CA ASP A 132 0.60 17.04 -8.60
C ASP A 132 1.44 18.06 -7.79
N LEU A 133 1.68 17.80 -6.50
CA LEU A 133 2.49 18.65 -5.64
C LEU A 133 3.98 18.38 -5.85
N PRO A 134 4.82 19.42 -5.95
CA PRO A 134 6.26 19.23 -5.98
C PRO A 134 6.80 18.82 -4.61
N ASP A 135 7.94 18.14 -4.62
CA ASP A 135 8.67 17.82 -3.40
C ASP A 135 8.91 19.07 -2.53
N GLY A 136 8.69 18.93 -1.22
CA GLY A 136 8.80 20.02 -0.26
C GLY A 136 7.57 20.95 -0.19
N ALA A 137 6.51 20.69 -0.96
CA ALA A 137 5.24 21.37 -0.78
C ALA A 137 4.67 21.18 0.63
N ARG A 138 3.97 22.20 1.14
CA ARG A 138 3.27 22.12 2.43
C ARG A 138 1.83 21.63 2.22
N VAL A 139 1.49 20.54 2.89
CA VAL A 139 0.13 19.97 2.86
C VAL A 139 -0.57 20.28 4.18
N LYS A 140 -1.88 20.58 4.11
CA LYS A 140 -2.76 20.65 5.28
C LYS A 140 -3.89 19.65 5.08
N ILE A 141 -3.85 18.55 5.84
CA ILE A 141 -4.93 17.56 5.84
C ILE A 141 -6.09 18.11 6.67
N SER A 142 -7.31 18.04 6.12
CA SER A 142 -8.55 18.37 6.82
C SER A 142 -9.50 17.20 6.67
N ILE A 143 -10.13 16.78 7.76
CA ILE A 143 -11.19 15.77 7.72
C ILE A 143 -12.49 16.50 7.39
N VAL A 144 -13.15 16.07 6.32
CA VAL A 144 -14.44 16.61 5.87
C VAL A 144 -15.49 15.50 5.96
N ASP A 145 -16.66 15.83 6.50
CA ASP A 145 -17.79 14.92 6.67
C ASP A 145 -18.57 14.66 5.37
#